data_AF-A0A1J5CZ29-F1
#
_entry.id   AF-A0A1J5CZ29-F1
#
_cell.length_a   1.000
_cell.length_b   1.000
_cell.length_c   1.000
_cell.angle_alpha   90.00
_cell.angle_beta   90.00
_cell.angle_gamma   90.00
#
_symmetry.space_group_name_H-M   'P 1'
#
loop_
_entity.id
_entity.type
_entity.pdbx_description
1 polymer ?
#
loop_
_entity_poly.entity_id
_entity_poly.type
_entity_poly.pdbx_seq_one_letter_code
_entity_poly.pdbx_strand_id
1 'polypeptide(L)'
;MNLYVNYLKDREKLPEENDPVGLILCADKKKTVVEYALGGMSNRIFASKYKLQLPDPEVLKAEIEHEKQRLIEMKIIKEEKTSK
;
A
#
# COMPACT_ATOMS: atom_id res chain seq x y z
N MET A 1 -6.71 -3.35 -13.59
CA MET A 1 -5.52 -3.44 -12.70
C MET A 1 -5.23 -4.84 -12.21
N ASN A 2 -6.25 -5.64 -11.83
CA ASN A 2 -6.06 -7.02 -11.38
C ASN A 2 -5.24 -7.92 -12.32
N LEU A 3 -5.46 -7.79 -13.63
CA LEU A 3 -4.71 -8.50 -14.67
C LEU A 3 -3.20 -8.32 -14.50
N TYR A 4 -2.73 -7.07 -14.37
CA TYR A 4 -1.30 -6.77 -14.28
C TYR A 4 -0.68 -7.30 -12.98
N VAL A 5 -1.37 -7.14 -11.84
CA VAL A 5 -0.89 -7.65 -10.55
C VAL A 5 -0.79 -9.18 -10.58
N ASN A 6 -1.78 -9.86 -11.15
CA ASN A 6 -1.75 -11.32 -11.30
C ASN A 6 -0.66 -11.80 -12.27
N TYR A 7 -0.50 -11.13 -13.41
CA TYR A 7 0.56 -11.46 -14.37
C TYR A 7 1.94 -11.36 -13.72
N LEU A 8 2.22 -10.25 -13.01
CA LEU A 8 3.49 -10.08 -12.32
C LEU A 8 3.69 -11.15 -11.25
N LYS A 9 2.63 -11.50 -10.50
CA LYS A 9 2.69 -12.53 -9.48
C LYS A 9 2.99 -13.92 -10.06
N ASP A 10 2.45 -14.24 -11.23
CA ASP A 10 2.61 -15.56 -11.88
C ASP A 10 3.91 -15.70 -12.68
N ARG A 11 4.36 -14.61 -13.32
CA ARG A 11 5.41 -14.68 -14.36
C ARG A 11 6.72 -14.01 -13.99
N GLU A 12 6.68 -12.95 -13.19
CA GLU A 12 7.86 -12.09 -12.96
C GLU A 12 8.34 -12.11 -11.50
N LYS A 13 7.49 -12.57 -10.57
CA LYS A 13 7.79 -12.56 -9.14
C LYS A 13 8.87 -13.60 -8.78
N LEU A 14 9.92 -13.16 -8.08
CA LEU A 14 10.95 -14.05 -7.55
C LEU A 14 10.48 -14.75 -6.24
N PRO A 15 11.02 -15.93 -5.90
CA PRO A 15 10.60 -16.68 -4.70
C PRO A 15 10.78 -15.93 -3.38
N GLU A 16 11.80 -15.08 -3.31
CA GLU A 16 12.17 -14.29 -2.13
C GLU A 16 11.52 -12.90 -2.09
N GLU A 17 10.74 -12.55 -3.11
CA GLU A 17 10.03 -11.27 -3.16
C GLU A 17 8.62 -11.34 -2.56
N ASN A 18 8.14 -10.17 -2.13
CA ASN A 18 6.76 -10.02 -1.66
C ASN A 18 5.77 -10.05 -2.84
N ASP A 19 4.51 -10.39 -2.56
CA ASP A 19 3.44 -10.31 -3.57
C ASP A 19 3.30 -8.87 -4.11
N PRO A 20 3.14 -8.69 -5.44
CA PRO A 20 3.05 -7.38 -6.07
C PRO A 20 1.83 -6.60 -5.57
N VAL A 21 1.96 -5.28 -5.59
CA VAL A 21 0.95 -4.33 -5.12
C VAL A 21 0.56 -3.42 -6.26
N GLY A 22 -0.75 -3.28 -6.50
CA GLY A 22 -1.26 -2.32 -7.47
C GLY A 22 -1.49 -0.96 -6.81
N LEU A 23 -1.01 0.13 -7.41
CA LEU A 23 -1.29 1.49 -6.95
C LEU A 23 -1.96 2.28 -8.08
N ILE A 24 -3.11 2.86 -7.79
CA ILE A 24 -3.86 3.73 -8.70
C ILE A 24 -3.73 5.17 -8.19
N LEU A 25 -3.15 6.04 -9.02
CA LEU A 25 -2.99 7.46 -8.73
C LEU A 25 -4.12 8.24 -9.39
N CYS A 26 -4.98 8.85 -8.58
CA CYS A 26 -6.14 9.62 -9.05
C CYS A 26 -5.86 11.12 -8.92
N ALA A 27 -6.18 11.91 -9.95
CA ALA A 27 -6.03 13.37 -9.91
C ALA A 27 -6.91 14.03 -8.83
N ASP A 28 -8.07 13.42 -8.54
CA ASP A 28 -9.01 13.91 -7.53
C ASP A 28 -9.46 12.80 -6.57
N LYS A 29 -9.95 13.16 -5.38
CA LYS A 29 -10.46 12.26 -4.33
C LYS A 29 -11.84 11.67 -4.69
N LYS A 30 -12.00 11.21 -5.94
CA LYS A 30 -12.96 10.22 -6.47
C LYS A 30 -13.03 8.91 -5.69
N LYS A 31 -12.90 8.93 -4.35
CA LYS A 31 -12.65 7.77 -3.49
C LYS A 31 -13.74 6.72 -3.65
N THR A 32 -15.00 7.14 -3.74
CA THR A 32 -16.16 6.28 -3.94
C THR A 32 -16.11 5.49 -5.24
N VAL A 33 -15.81 6.12 -6.38
CA VAL A 33 -15.74 5.41 -7.67
C VAL A 33 -14.65 4.33 -7.64
N VAL A 34 -13.51 4.64 -7.02
CA VAL A 34 -12.40 3.68 -6.92
C VAL A 34 -12.70 2.58 -5.90
N GLU A 35 -13.34 2.91 -4.76
CA GLU A 35 -13.78 1.92 -3.77
C GLU A 35 -14.77 0.92 -4.37
N TYR A 36 -15.76 1.37 -5.15
CA TYR A 36 -16.68 0.46 -5.84
C TYR A 36 -16.04 -0.29 -7.00
N ALA A 37 -15.05 0.30 -7.69
CA ALA A 37 -14.31 -0.38 -8.74
C ALA A 37 -13.37 -1.48 -8.19
N LEU A 38 -12.82 -1.29 -6.99
CA LEU A 38 -11.90 -2.22 -6.32
C LEU A 38 -12.61 -3.19 -5.36
N GLY A 39 -13.84 -2.88 -4.94
CA GLY A 39 -14.65 -3.68 -4.03
C GLY A 39 -14.98 -5.04 -4.62
N GLY A 40 -14.18 -6.05 -4.27
CA GLY A 40 -14.30 -7.42 -4.78
C GLY A 40 -12.98 -8.00 -5.33
N MET A 41 -11.93 -7.19 -5.47
CA MET A 41 -10.61 -7.70 -5.84
C MET A 41 -9.86 -8.22 -4.61
N SER A 42 -9.40 -9.47 -4.65
CA SER A 42 -8.60 -10.09 -3.56
C SER A 42 -7.15 -9.58 -3.49
N ASN A 43 -6.66 -8.99 -4.58
CA ASN A 43 -5.31 -8.44 -4.67
C ASN A 43 -5.19 -7.10 -3.96
N ARG A 44 -4.00 -6.84 -3.39
CA ARG A 44 -3.67 -5.58 -2.70
C ARG A 44 -3.55 -4.44 -3.72
N ILE A 45 -4.69 -3.82 -4.03
CA ILE A 45 -4.76 -2.65 -4.91
C ILE A 45 -5.19 -1.45 -4.09
N PHE A 46 -4.38 -0.39 -4.12
CA PHE A 46 -4.60 0.83 -3.37
C PHE A 46 -4.88 2.00 -4.31
N ALA A 47 -5.65 2.97 -3.81
CA ALA A 47 -5.92 4.22 -4.51
C ALA A 47 -5.40 5.39 -3.69
N SER A 48 -4.60 6.25 -4.30
CA SER A 48 -4.09 7.46 -3.66
C SER A 48 -4.28 8.68 -4.55
N LYS A 49 -4.42 9.84 -3.91
CA LYS A 49 -4.46 11.11 -4.64
C LYS A 49 -3.05 11.41 -5.17
N TYR A 50 -2.96 11.66 -6.47
CA TYR A 50 -1.73 12.14 -7.07
C TYR A 50 -1.42 13.57 -6.57
N LYS A 51 -0.19 13.77 -6.10
CA LYS A 51 0.36 15.11 -5.80
C LYS A 51 1.27 15.51 -6.95
N LEU A 52 1.00 16.66 -7.56
CA LEU A 52 1.78 17.20 -8.67
C LEU A 52 3.21 17.58 -8.26
N GLN A 53 3.42 17.85 -6.97
CA GLN A 53 4.72 18.19 -6.41
C GLN A 53 4.97 17.32 -5.18
N LEU A 54 6.18 16.78 -5.10
CA LEU A 54 6.65 16.07 -3.92
C LEU A 54 6.82 17.09 -2.77
N PRO A 55 6.43 16.76 -1.52
CA PRO A 55 6.77 17.59 -0.38
C PRO A 55 8.29 17.73 -0.22
N ASP A 56 8.71 18.68 0.61
CA ASP A 56 10.11 18.86 0.95
C ASP A 56 10.74 17.54 1.44
N PRO A 57 12.00 17.22 1.05
CA PRO A 57 12.66 15.98 1.46
C PRO A 57 12.67 15.74 2.97
N GLU A 58 12.81 16.79 3.78
CA GLU A 58 12.85 16.66 5.25
C GLU A 58 11.48 16.29 5.81
N VAL A 59 10.41 16.87 5.26
CA VAL A 59 9.02 16.51 5.61
C VAL A 59 8.73 15.06 5.24
N LEU A 60 9.18 14.62 4.06
CA LEU A 60 8.99 13.24 3.61
C LEU A 60 9.74 12.24 4.51
N LYS A 61 10.99 12.54 4.88
CA LYS A 61 11.78 11.71 5.80
C LYS A 61 11.10 11.60 7.16
N ALA A 62 10.63 12.73 7.71
CA ALA A 62 9.95 12.75 8.99
C ALA A 62 8.69 11.87 8.98
N GLU A 63 7.88 11.95 7.91
CA GLU A 63 6.68 11.12 7.76
C GLU A 63 7.02 9.62 7.67
N ILE A 64 8.08 9.26 6.93
CA ILE A 64 8.51 7.87 6.79
C ILE A 64 8.97 7.29 8.13
N GLU A 65 9.80 8.03 8.89
CA GLU A 65 10.29 7.51 10.17
C GLU A 65 9.17 7.43 11.20
N HIS A 66 8.27 8.41 11.23
CA HIS A 66 7.08 8.38 12.08
C HIS A 66 6.19 7.16 11.78
N GLU A 67 5.90 6.89 10.50
CA GLU A 67 5.08 5.74 10.10
C GLU A 67 5.78 4.40 10.42
N LYS A 68 7.10 4.32 10.20
CA LYS A 68 7.90 3.15 10.55
C LYS A 68 7.86 2.84 12.05
N GLN A 69 8.00 3.86 12.89
CA GLN A 69 7.91 3.71 14.34
C GLN A 69 6.53 3.21 14.77
N ARG A 70 5.45 3.80 14.21
CA ARG A 70 4.08 3.35 14.44
C ARG A 70 3.87 1.87 14.07
N LEU A 71 4.42 1.42 12.94
CA LEU A 71 4.30 0.03 12.50
C LEU A 71 5.06 -0.94 13.41
N ILE A 72 6.21 -0.54 13.97
CA ILE A 72 6.96 -1.34 14.95
C ILE A 72 6.12 -1.52 16.22
N GLU A 73 5.58 -0.43 16.76
CA GLU A 73 4.73 -0.45 17.95
C GLU A 73 3.49 -1.35 17.76
N MET A 74 2.84 -1.26 16.59
CA MET A 74 1.69 -2.11 16.26
C MET A 74 2.05 -3.61 16.15
N LYS A 75 3.25 -3.95 15.69
CA LYS A 75 3.72 -5.35 15.63
C LYS A 75 3.97 -5.91 17.02
N ILE A 76 4.63 -5.14 17.89
CA ILE A 76 4.88 -5.52 19.29
C ILE A 76 3.55 -5.81 20.00
N ILE A 77 2.55 -4.93 19.85
CA ILE A 77 1.22 -5.12 20.46
C ILE A 77 0.50 -6.37 19.92
N LYS A 78 0.73 -6.75 18.66
CA LYS A 78 0.16 -7.98 18.09
C LYS A 78 0.83 -9.24 18.66
N GLU A 79 2.15 -9.23 18.82
CA GLU A 79 2.90 -10.35 19.38
C GLU A 79 2.54 -10.58 20.86
N GLU A 80 2.42 -9.51 21.65
CA GLU A 80 2.00 -9.58 23.06
C GLU A 80 0.57 -10.13 23.24
N LYS A 81 -0.34 -9.84 22.30
CA LYS A 81 -1.71 -10.37 22.31
C LYS A 81 -1.84 -11.80 21.82
N THR A 82 -0.84 -12.33 21.12
CA THR A 82 -0.85 -13.72 20.60
C THR A 82 -0.26 -14.71 21.62
N SER A 83 0.48 -14.22 22.62
CA SER A 83 1.07 -15.01 23.70
C SER A 83 0.18 -15.14 24.95
N LYS A 84 -1.08 -14.70 24.89
CA LYS A 84 -2.04 -14.71 26.02
C LYS A 84 -3.38 -15.27 25.56
#